data_AF-A0A7E5WV06-F1
#
_entry.id   AF-A0A7E5WV06-F1
#
_cell.length_a   1.000
_cell.length_b   1.000
_cell.length_c   1.000
_cell.angle_alpha   90.00
_cell.angle_beta   90.00
_cell.angle_gamma   90.00
#
_symmetry.space_group_name_H-M   'P 1'
#
loop_
_entity.id
_entity.type
_entity.pdbx_description
1 polymer ?
#
loop_
_entity_poly.entity_id
_entity_poly.type
_entity_poly.pdbx_seq_one_letter_code
_entity_poly.pdbx_strand_id
1 'polypeptide(L)'
;MINHASTISNFVHMQEALATGKELLSLVNNTENDGEIETNGYVELDALSDSQHDDTTSIRDGASLRAESAGAYRIERALSEGASSLSAQRPRAPHADTRAHAWLLLAQLCLRLGRVSAAAGCVSEATALTPFSHLVLHTRGLVHAASSEWDEARQCFQNALAIHPTHLDSMVQLGAAYYQLGWLGLAEHWLRGAAALAPRRADTWRRLALVLRAAAEPLAAADAAAAALALMPHEPALPPPL
;
A
#
# COMPACT_ATOMS: atom_id res chain seq x y z
N MET A 1 -5.86 -32.63 -22.23
CA MET A 1 -6.91 -31.69 -22.69
C MET A 1 -7.78 -31.14 -21.54
N ILE A 2 -7.29 -31.04 -20.29
CA ILE A 2 -8.14 -30.73 -19.11
C ILE A 2 -8.11 -29.24 -18.68
N ASN A 3 -7.22 -28.40 -19.23
CA ASN A 3 -7.04 -27.03 -18.71
C ASN A 3 -8.02 -25.95 -19.21
N HIS A 4 -8.82 -26.19 -20.25
CA HIS A 4 -9.67 -25.12 -20.78
C HIS A 4 -10.94 -24.88 -19.96
N ALA A 5 -11.59 -25.92 -19.44
CA ALA A 5 -12.82 -25.81 -18.67
C ALA A 5 -12.58 -25.13 -17.30
N SER A 6 -11.51 -25.51 -16.57
CA SER A 6 -11.15 -24.86 -15.30
C SER A 6 -10.73 -23.40 -15.47
N THR A 7 -10.07 -23.06 -16.59
CA THR A 7 -9.68 -21.66 -16.86
C THR A 7 -10.89 -20.79 -17.16
N ILE A 8 -11.87 -21.30 -17.91
CA ILE A 8 -13.12 -20.58 -18.21
C ILE A 8 -13.97 -20.42 -16.94
N SER A 9 -14.10 -21.47 -16.13
CA SER A 9 -14.82 -21.42 -14.84
C SER A 9 -14.19 -20.40 -13.89
N ASN A 10 -12.85 -20.41 -13.76
CA ASN A 10 -12.13 -19.43 -12.94
C ASN A 10 -12.32 -18.01 -13.46
N PHE A 11 -12.30 -17.80 -14.77
CA PHE A 11 -12.52 -16.49 -15.36
C PHE A 11 -13.93 -15.95 -15.08
N VAL A 12 -14.96 -16.79 -15.18
CA VAL A 12 -16.35 -16.43 -14.86
C VAL A 12 -16.48 -16.03 -13.39
N HIS A 13 -15.98 -16.85 -12.47
CA HIS A 13 -16.02 -16.53 -11.03
C HIS A 13 -15.27 -15.23 -10.69
N MET A 14 -14.21 -14.89 -11.42
CA MET A 14 -13.49 -13.63 -11.21
C MET A 14 -14.25 -12.40 -11.71
N GLN A 15 -15.06 -12.54 -12.78
CA GLN A 15 -15.95 -11.46 -13.23
C GLN A 15 -17.10 -11.25 -12.24
N GLU A 16 -17.66 -12.33 -11.68
CA GLU A 16 -18.66 -12.27 -10.61
C GLU A 16 -18.10 -11.57 -9.37
N ALA A 17 -16.89 -11.97 -8.92
CA ALA A 17 -16.21 -11.34 -7.80
C ALA A 17 -15.93 -9.84 -8.03
N LEU A 18 -15.63 -9.46 -9.28
CA LEU A 18 -15.47 -8.05 -9.66
C LEU A 18 -16.79 -7.29 -9.56
N ALA A 19 -17.91 -7.89 -9.99
CA ALA A 19 -19.24 -7.28 -9.89
C ALA A 19 -19.65 -7.07 -8.43
N THR A 20 -19.54 -8.11 -7.60
CA THR A 20 -19.86 -8.03 -6.16
C THR A 20 -18.97 -7.01 -5.45
N GLY A 21 -17.68 -6.94 -5.81
CA GLY A 21 -16.76 -5.97 -5.23
C GLY A 21 -17.16 -4.52 -5.53
N LYS A 22 -17.66 -4.25 -6.74
CA LYS A 22 -18.17 -2.91 -7.11
C LYS A 22 -19.45 -2.54 -6.38
N GLU A 23 -20.35 -3.50 -6.17
CA GLU A 23 -21.59 -3.30 -5.41
C GLU A 23 -21.30 -3.01 -3.94
N LEU A 24 -20.40 -3.77 -3.31
CA LEU A 24 -20.00 -3.50 -1.93
C LEU A 24 -19.38 -2.10 -1.78
N LEU A 25 -18.60 -1.69 -2.77
CA LEU A 25 -18.01 -0.34 -2.77
C LEU A 25 -19.07 0.76 -2.94
N SER A 26 -20.10 0.56 -3.78
CA SER A 26 -21.19 1.53 -3.89
C SER A 26 -22.01 1.64 -2.61
N LEU A 27 -22.21 0.53 -1.89
CA LEU A 27 -22.84 0.53 -0.58
C LEU A 27 -22.02 1.32 0.44
N VAL A 28 -20.69 1.12 0.48
CA VAL A 28 -19.77 1.87 1.35
C VAL A 28 -19.72 3.37 1.01
N ASN A 29 -19.96 3.75 -0.25
CA ASN A 29 -20.09 5.16 -0.63
C ASN A 29 -21.43 5.75 -0.16
N ASN A 30 -22.54 5.01 -0.29
CA ASN A 30 -23.86 5.51 0.11
C ASN A 30 -23.99 5.71 1.62
N THR A 31 -23.35 4.86 2.43
CA THR A 31 -23.36 4.99 3.90
C THR A 31 -22.69 6.26 4.43
N GLU A 32 -21.88 6.95 3.61
CA GLU A 32 -21.28 8.24 4.00
C GLU A 32 -22.21 9.43 3.73
N ASN A 33 -23.00 9.37 2.66
CA ASN A 33 -23.93 10.46 2.33
C ASN A 33 -25.01 10.65 3.41
N ASP A 34 -25.37 9.58 4.12
CA ASP A 34 -26.33 9.64 5.24
C ASP A 34 -25.69 10.17 6.54
N GLY A 35 -24.35 10.21 6.64
CA GLY A 35 -23.62 10.65 7.83
C GLY A 35 -23.29 12.15 7.90
N GLU A 36 -23.49 12.91 6.82
CA GLU A 36 -23.14 14.34 6.75
C GLU A 36 -24.27 15.31 7.13
N ILE A 37 -25.43 14.84 7.62
CA ILE A 37 -26.57 15.73 7.96
C ILE A 37 -26.57 16.28 9.40
N GLU A 38 -25.75 15.79 10.35
CA GLU A 38 -25.85 16.24 11.76
C GLU A 38 -24.55 16.81 12.36
N THR A 39 -24.02 17.92 11.82
CA THR A 39 -23.19 18.84 12.62
C THR A 39 -23.34 20.30 12.16
N ASN A 40 -24.57 20.81 12.11
CA ASN A 40 -24.83 22.25 12.07
C ASN A 40 -25.72 22.62 13.27
N GLY A 41 -25.10 22.69 14.45
CA GLY A 41 -25.78 23.10 15.66
C GLY A 41 -24.80 23.41 16.78
N TYR A 42 -24.76 24.69 17.18
CA TYR A 42 -24.11 25.24 18.38
C TYR A 42 -22.56 25.25 18.31
N VAL A 43 -21.86 26.38 18.41
CA VAL A 43 -21.79 27.27 19.59
C VAL A 43 -21.61 28.73 19.18
N GLU A 44 -22.58 29.55 19.57
CA GLU A 44 -22.44 30.97 19.88
C GLU A 44 -21.95 31.04 21.33
N LEU A 45 -20.92 31.84 21.64
CA LEU A 45 -20.68 32.38 22.99
C LEU A 45 -19.74 33.59 22.91
N ASP A 46 -20.37 34.76 22.96
CA ASP A 46 -19.80 36.03 23.43
C ASP A 46 -19.08 35.87 24.77
N ALA A 47 -17.97 36.60 24.95
CA ALA A 47 -17.74 37.40 26.15
C ALA A 47 -16.58 38.38 25.95
N LEU A 48 -16.94 39.66 25.93
CA LEU A 48 -16.11 40.81 26.27
C LEU A 48 -15.42 40.61 27.63
N SER A 49 -14.13 40.95 27.73
CA SER A 49 -13.55 41.42 29.00
C SER A 49 -12.60 42.57 28.71
N ASP A 50 -13.10 43.74 29.07
CA ASP A 50 -12.42 45.02 29.18
C ASP A 50 -11.57 45.05 30.46
N SER A 51 -10.37 45.63 30.43
CA SER A 51 -9.84 46.49 31.51
C SER A 51 -8.43 47.00 31.20
N GLN A 52 -8.31 48.32 31.33
CA GLN A 52 -7.14 49.17 31.19
C GLN A 52 -6.15 49.13 32.38
N HIS A 53 -4.92 49.58 32.07
CA HIS A 53 -3.91 50.24 32.92
C HIS A 53 -3.21 49.47 34.07
N ASP A 54 -1.88 49.38 33.99
CA ASP A 54 -1.02 50.11 34.95
C ASP A 54 0.41 50.32 34.39
N ASP A 55 0.93 51.54 34.58
CA ASP A 55 2.30 51.97 34.26
C ASP A 55 3.28 51.48 35.33
N THR A 56 4.44 50.90 34.96
CA THR A 56 5.70 51.19 35.68
C THR A 56 6.93 51.05 34.77
N THR A 57 7.81 52.02 34.94
CA THR A 57 9.12 52.20 34.34
C THR A 57 10.03 50.98 34.44
N SER A 58 10.58 50.52 33.30
CA SER A 58 11.89 49.87 33.29
C SER A 58 12.56 50.05 31.93
N ILE A 59 13.65 50.82 31.91
CA ILE A 59 14.58 50.91 30.80
C ILE A 59 15.26 49.54 30.68
N ARG A 60 14.79 48.72 29.74
CA ARG A 60 15.53 47.55 29.26
C ARG A 60 15.12 47.19 27.83
N ASP A 61 16.02 47.53 26.91
CA ASP A 61 16.27 46.89 25.62
C ASP A 61 15.06 46.63 24.69
N GLY A 62 14.56 47.69 24.04
CA GLY A 62 13.58 47.61 22.95
C GLY A 62 14.08 46.91 21.66
N ALA A 63 15.30 46.40 21.65
CA ALA A 63 15.83 45.48 20.64
C ALA A 63 15.67 44.00 21.05
N SER A 64 15.63 43.70 22.36
CA SER A 64 15.44 42.35 22.91
C SER A 64 13.99 41.89 22.78
N LEU A 65 13.04 42.75 23.18
CA LEU A 65 11.60 42.44 23.10
C LEU A 65 11.09 42.26 21.65
N ARG A 66 11.66 42.96 20.67
CA ARG A 66 11.31 42.78 19.25
C ARG A 66 11.94 41.54 18.62
N ALA A 67 13.11 41.12 19.09
CA ALA A 67 13.74 39.88 18.66
C ALA A 67 13.03 38.67 19.28
N GLU A 68 12.62 38.76 20.53
CA GLU A 68 11.80 37.77 21.22
C GLU A 68 10.39 37.68 20.61
N SER A 69 9.74 38.79 20.26
CA SER A 69 8.43 38.77 19.60
C SER A 69 8.51 38.26 18.15
N ALA A 70 9.59 38.53 17.42
CA ALA A 70 9.80 37.99 16.08
C ALA A 70 10.18 36.50 16.09
N GLY A 71 10.93 36.05 17.09
CA GLY A 71 11.23 34.64 17.34
C GLY A 71 9.99 33.87 17.78
N ALA A 72 9.22 34.42 18.73
CA ALA A 72 7.97 33.87 19.22
C ALA A 72 6.92 33.81 18.10
N TYR A 73 6.77 34.85 17.27
CA TYR A 73 5.85 34.84 16.12
C TYR A 73 6.26 33.82 15.05
N ARG A 74 7.56 33.60 14.82
CA ARG A 74 8.04 32.57 13.89
C ARG A 74 7.83 31.16 14.43
N ILE A 75 8.01 30.97 15.73
CA ILE A 75 7.76 29.69 16.41
C ILE A 75 6.25 29.41 16.45
N GLU A 76 5.43 30.39 16.79
CA GLU A 76 3.97 30.27 16.79
C GLU A 76 3.42 30.03 15.38
N ARG A 77 3.96 30.70 14.36
CA ARG A 77 3.59 30.44 12.96
C ARG A 77 4.08 29.08 12.47
N ALA A 78 5.29 28.65 12.82
CA ALA A 78 5.80 27.32 12.46
C ALA A 78 5.08 26.20 13.23
N LEU A 79 4.68 26.44 14.47
CA LEU A 79 3.85 25.55 15.27
C LEU A 79 2.39 25.57 14.80
N SER A 80 1.90 26.66 14.23
CA SER A 80 0.54 26.77 13.67
C SER A 80 0.44 26.21 12.25
N GLU A 81 1.50 26.35 11.42
CA GLU A 81 1.65 25.66 10.13
C GLU A 81 1.95 24.17 10.34
N GLY A 82 2.76 23.83 11.34
CA GLY A 82 2.97 22.47 11.84
C GLY A 82 1.70 21.87 12.44
N ALA A 83 0.95 22.62 13.24
CA ALA A 83 -0.32 22.20 13.81
C ALA A 83 -1.45 22.19 12.78
N SER A 84 -1.38 22.95 11.68
CA SER A 84 -2.32 22.84 10.56
C SER A 84 -2.05 21.61 9.70
N SER A 85 -0.78 21.20 9.61
CA SER A 85 -0.40 19.92 8.98
C SER A 85 -0.62 18.71 9.90
N LEU A 86 -0.58 18.89 11.22
CA LEU A 86 -0.95 17.89 12.23
C LEU A 86 -2.47 17.84 12.52
N SER A 87 -3.20 18.96 12.42
CA SER A 87 -4.67 19.01 12.56
C SER A 87 -5.41 18.50 11.32
N ALA A 88 -4.71 18.45 10.17
CA ALA A 88 -5.15 17.71 8.99
C ALA A 88 -5.11 16.19 9.19
N GLN A 89 -4.52 15.67 10.27
CA GLN A 89 -4.79 14.31 10.75
C GLN A 89 -6.11 14.32 11.52
N ARG A 90 -7.19 14.66 10.80
CA ARG A 90 -8.54 14.18 11.12
C ARG A 90 -8.40 12.69 11.45
N PRO A 91 -9.00 12.16 12.53
CA PRO A 91 -9.01 10.73 12.74
C PRO A 91 -9.49 10.11 11.43
N ARG A 92 -8.61 9.36 10.75
CA ARG A 92 -8.93 8.74 9.47
C ARG A 92 -10.21 7.99 9.73
N ALA A 93 -11.30 8.42 9.08
CA ALA A 93 -12.58 7.77 9.29
C ALA A 93 -12.32 6.28 9.02
N PRO A 94 -12.69 5.36 9.93
CA PRO A 94 -12.39 3.94 9.78
C PRO A 94 -12.87 3.40 8.41
N HIS A 95 -13.89 4.05 7.85
CA HIS A 95 -14.42 3.81 6.51
C HIS A 95 -13.44 4.13 5.37
N ALA A 96 -12.60 5.16 5.48
CA ALA A 96 -11.64 5.54 4.44
C ALA A 96 -10.57 4.45 4.22
N ASP A 97 -10.07 3.83 5.29
CA ASP A 97 -9.10 2.73 5.20
C ASP A 97 -9.77 1.46 4.61
N THR A 98 -11.00 1.15 5.02
CA THR A 98 -11.76 0.02 4.45
C THR A 98 -12.09 0.22 2.97
N ARG A 99 -12.44 1.45 2.57
CA ARG A 99 -12.72 1.80 1.17
C ARG A 99 -11.45 1.73 0.32
N ALA A 100 -10.34 2.27 0.83
CA ALA A 100 -9.06 2.14 0.16
C ALA A 100 -8.70 0.66 -0.04
N HIS A 101 -8.89 -0.18 0.98
CA HIS A 101 -8.68 -1.61 0.87
C HIS A 101 -9.58 -2.27 -0.20
N ALA A 102 -10.86 -1.91 -0.25
CA ALA A 102 -11.79 -2.41 -1.27
C ALA A 102 -11.34 -2.03 -2.70
N TRP A 103 -10.90 -0.79 -2.91
CA TRP A 103 -10.31 -0.36 -4.18
C TRP A 103 -9.06 -1.17 -4.55
N LEU A 104 -8.20 -1.48 -3.59
CA LEU A 104 -7.01 -2.32 -3.84
C LEU A 104 -7.37 -3.76 -4.21
N LEU A 105 -8.37 -4.35 -3.57
CA LEU A 105 -8.87 -5.68 -3.94
C LEU A 105 -9.44 -5.68 -5.37
N LEU A 106 -10.19 -4.64 -5.75
CA LEU A 106 -10.68 -4.46 -7.12
C LEU A 106 -9.53 -4.30 -8.12
N ALA A 107 -8.50 -3.50 -7.78
CA ALA A 107 -7.32 -3.35 -8.60
C ALA A 107 -6.62 -4.70 -8.84
N GLN A 108 -6.45 -5.51 -7.78
CA GLN A 108 -5.86 -6.84 -7.87
C GLN A 108 -6.67 -7.77 -8.77
N LEU A 109 -8.00 -7.74 -8.68
CA LEU A 109 -8.88 -8.51 -9.57
C LEU A 109 -8.76 -8.04 -11.02
N CYS A 110 -8.78 -6.72 -11.26
CA CYS A 110 -8.56 -6.14 -12.58
C CYS A 110 -7.23 -6.56 -13.20
N LEU A 111 -6.14 -6.58 -12.42
CA LEU A 111 -4.83 -7.06 -12.88
C LEU A 111 -4.85 -8.53 -13.27
N ARG A 112 -5.50 -9.39 -12.49
CA ARG A 112 -5.63 -10.81 -12.83
C ARG A 112 -6.48 -11.04 -14.09
N LEU A 113 -7.42 -10.14 -14.36
CA LEU A 113 -8.23 -10.13 -15.58
C LEU A 113 -7.53 -9.46 -16.78
N GLY A 114 -6.29 -8.98 -16.62
CA GLY A 114 -5.52 -8.27 -17.66
C GLY A 114 -5.99 -6.84 -17.93
N ARG A 115 -6.90 -6.30 -17.12
CA ARG A 115 -7.44 -4.92 -17.26
C ARG A 115 -6.55 -3.93 -16.52
N VAL A 116 -5.34 -3.69 -17.05
CA VAL A 116 -4.32 -2.86 -16.40
C VAL A 116 -4.77 -1.40 -16.22
N SER A 117 -5.45 -0.81 -17.21
CA SER A 117 -5.97 0.57 -17.12
C SER A 117 -7.03 0.73 -16.02
N ALA A 118 -7.95 -0.24 -15.90
CA ALA A 118 -8.95 -0.25 -14.84
C ALA A 118 -8.32 -0.41 -13.45
N ALA A 119 -7.27 -1.23 -13.34
CA ALA A 119 -6.51 -1.37 -12.11
C ALA A 119 -5.82 -0.05 -11.72
N ALA A 120 -5.24 0.67 -12.68
CA ALA A 120 -4.63 1.97 -12.43
C ALA A 120 -5.64 2.98 -11.87
N GLY A 121 -6.87 3.02 -12.43
CA GLY A 121 -7.96 3.84 -11.89
C GLY A 121 -8.31 3.49 -10.45
N CYS A 122 -8.46 2.20 -10.13
CA CYS A 122 -8.74 1.74 -8.77
C CYS A 122 -7.61 2.11 -7.79
N VAL A 123 -6.35 1.99 -8.20
CA VAL A 123 -5.19 2.40 -7.39
C VAL A 123 -5.18 3.91 -7.17
N SER A 124 -5.58 4.71 -8.16
CA SER A 124 -5.66 6.17 -8.01
C SER A 124 -6.68 6.56 -6.93
N GLU A 125 -7.85 5.92 -6.92
CA GLU A 125 -8.87 6.13 -5.89
C GLU A 125 -8.36 5.72 -4.49
N ALA A 126 -7.70 4.56 -4.38
CA ALA A 126 -7.10 4.12 -3.12
C ALA A 126 -6.00 5.07 -2.63
N THR A 127 -5.23 5.66 -3.56
CA THR A 127 -4.16 6.62 -3.27
C THR A 127 -4.71 7.94 -2.74
N ALA A 128 -5.85 8.41 -3.26
CA ALA A 128 -6.50 9.63 -2.76
C ALA A 128 -6.91 9.52 -1.29
N LEU A 129 -7.31 8.31 -0.86
CA LEU A 129 -7.70 8.03 0.52
C LEU A 129 -6.49 7.75 1.43
N THR A 130 -5.53 6.96 0.94
CA THR A 130 -4.41 6.45 1.76
C THR A 130 -3.05 6.53 1.02
N PRO A 131 -2.52 7.74 0.76
CA PRO A 131 -1.34 7.92 -0.10
C PRO A 131 -0.05 7.28 0.43
N PHE A 132 0.04 7.09 1.76
CA PHE A 132 1.21 6.52 2.44
C PHE A 132 0.99 5.07 2.90
N SER A 133 0.05 4.34 2.30
CA SER A 133 -0.14 2.92 2.60
C SER A 133 0.83 2.05 1.80
N HIS A 134 1.55 1.15 2.48
CA HIS A 134 2.42 0.18 1.81
C HIS A 134 1.64 -0.73 0.85
N LEU A 135 0.35 -1.00 1.12
CA LEU A 135 -0.52 -1.79 0.24
C LEU A 135 -0.86 -1.04 -1.06
N VAL A 136 -1.08 0.27 -0.98
CA VAL A 136 -1.31 1.12 -2.16
C VAL A 136 -0.05 1.15 -3.02
N LEU A 137 1.12 1.40 -2.41
CA LEU A 137 2.41 1.41 -3.10
C LEU A 137 2.72 0.05 -3.74
N HIS A 138 2.47 -1.04 -3.02
CA HIS A 138 2.61 -2.40 -3.55
C HIS A 138 1.73 -2.61 -4.79
N THR A 139 0.44 -2.30 -4.69
CA THR A 139 -0.52 -2.52 -5.78
C THR A 139 -0.21 -1.63 -6.98
N ARG A 140 0.24 -0.40 -6.76
CA ARG A 140 0.75 0.49 -7.82
C ARG A 140 1.97 -0.13 -8.53
N GLY A 141 2.89 -0.71 -7.76
CA GLY A 141 4.02 -1.45 -8.32
C GLY A 141 3.59 -2.65 -9.17
N LEU A 142 2.53 -3.36 -8.78
CA LEU A 142 1.95 -4.43 -9.60
C LEU A 142 1.35 -3.93 -10.92
N VAL A 143 0.73 -2.74 -10.92
CA VAL A 143 0.21 -2.10 -12.14
C VAL A 143 1.36 -1.78 -13.10
N HIS A 144 2.43 -1.13 -12.62
CA HIS A 144 3.62 -0.86 -13.43
C HIS A 144 4.29 -2.14 -13.95
N ALA A 145 4.40 -3.17 -13.12
CA ALA A 145 4.92 -4.47 -13.53
C ALA A 145 4.07 -5.11 -14.63
N ALA A 146 2.74 -5.00 -14.56
CA ALA A 146 1.84 -5.49 -15.62
C ALA A 146 2.00 -4.71 -16.93
N SER A 147 2.40 -3.43 -16.87
CA SER A 147 2.78 -2.60 -18.03
C SER A 147 4.23 -2.82 -18.49
N SER A 148 5.00 -3.72 -17.87
CA SER A 148 6.45 -3.90 -18.12
C SER A 148 7.32 -2.68 -17.80
N GLU A 149 6.81 -1.77 -16.97
CA GLU A 149 7.52 -0.59 -16.45
C GLU A 149 8.29 -1.00 -15.18
N TRP A 150 9.37 -1.76 -15.37
CA TRP A 150 10.05 -2.46 -14.28
C TRP A 150 10.82 -1.52 -13.32
N ASP A 151 11.31 -0.39 -13.80
CA ASP A 151 12.00 0.60 -12.97
C ASP A 151 11.03 1.30 -12.01
N GLU A 152 9.86 1.68 -12.49
CA GLU A 152 8.76 2.28 -11.71
C GLU A 152 8.17 1.26 -10.73
N ALA A 153 7.99 0.01 -11.17
CA ALA A 153 7.56 -1.09 -10.32
C ALA A 153 8.54 -1.30 -9.15
N ARG A 154 9.85 -1.34 -9.45
CA ARG A 154 10.92 -1.46 -8.44
C ARG A 154 10.82 -0.34 -7.42
N GLN A 155 10.71 0.92 -7.85
CA GLN A 155 10.61 2.07 -6.94
C GLN A 155 9.37 1.97 -6.04
N CYS A 156 8.22 1.57 -6.60
CA CYS A 156 6.99 1.38 -5.83
C CYS A 156 7.15 0.30 -4.75
N PHE A 157 7.77 -0.85 -5.07
CA PHE A 157 8.01 -1.91 -4.09
C PHE A 157 9.03 -1.51 -3.02
N GLN A 158 10.10 -0.79 -3.39
CA GLN A 158 11.05 -0.24 -2.42
C GLN A 158 10.38 0.73 -1.46
N ASN A 159 9.54 1.63 -1.96
CA ASN A 159 8.79 2.57 -1.12
C ASN A 159 7.80 1.83 -0.21
N ALA A 160 7.15 0.77 -0.71
CA ALA A 160 6.29 -0.08 0.14
C ALA A 160 7.08 -0.73 1.28
N LEU A 161 8.31 -1.21 1.02
CA LEU A 161 9.18 -1.81 2.03
C LEU A 161 9.81 -0.79 2.97
N ALA A 162 10.00 0.46 2.54
CA ALA A 162 10.42 1.53 3.43
C ALA A 162 9.37 1.80 4.53
N ILE A 163 8.08 1.61 4.21
CA ILE A 163 6.97 1.76 5.15
C ILE A 163 6.75 0.48 5.96
N HIS A 164 6.78 -0.69 5.31
CA HIS A 164 6.61 -1.99 5.94
C HIS A 164 7.72 -2.97 5.53
N PRO A 165 8.87 -2.98 6.24
CA PRO A 165 10.07 -3.73 5.84
C PRO A 165 9.88 -5.25 5.69
N THR A 166 8.91 -5.83 6.39
CA THR A 166 8.62 -7.27 6.37
C THR A 166 7.44 -7.62 5.47
N HIS A 167 7.02 -6.73 4.56
CA HIS A 167 5.91 -6.99 3.65
C HIS A 167 6.34 -7.99 2.56
N LEU A 168 6.08 -9.27 2.83
CA LEU A 168 6.52 -10.41 2.02
C LEU A 168 6.18 -10.27 0.53
N ASP A 169 4.96 -9.83 0.20
CA ASP A 169 4.55 -9.67 -1.20
C ASP A 169 5.41 -8.63 -1.92
N SER A 170 5.71 -7.50 -1.29
CA SER A 170 6.63 -6.51 -1.87
C SER A 170 8.05 -7.04 -2.01
N MET A 171 8.56 -7.83 -1.06
CA MET A 171 9.90 -8.42 -1.19
C MET A 171 9.99 -9.36 -2.39
N VAL A 172 8.98 -10.23 -2.54
CA VAL A 172 8.91 -11.18 -3.65
C VAL A 172 8.80 -10.46 -4.99
N GLN A 173 7.95 -9.42 -5.08
CA GLN A 173 7.79 -8.64 -6.31
C GLN A 173 9.00 -7.75 -6.62
N LEU A 174 9.69 -7.24 -5.60
CA LEU A 174 10.95 -6.51 -5.79
C LEU A 174 12.03 -7.43 -6.35
N GLY A 175 12.14 -8.66 -5.84
CA GLY A 175 13.02 -9.68 -6.41
C GLY A 175 12.68 -9.99 -7.87
N ALA A 176 11.38 -10.07 -8.20
CA ALA A 176 10.92 -10.27 -9.58
C ALA A 176 11.26 -9.07 -10.49
N ALA A 177 11.12 -7.84 -10.00
CA ALA A 177 11.48 -6.64 -10.74
C ALA A 177 12.99 -6.60 -11.03
N TYR A 178 13.84 -6.90 -10.04
CA TYR A 178 15.29 -6.99 -10.25
C TYR A 178 15.67 -8.08 -11.24
N TYR A 179 14.98 -9.23 -11.22
CA TYR A 179 15.20 -10.28 -12.21
C TYR A 179 14.92 -9.80 -13.63
N GLN A 180 13.81 -9.09 -13.85
CA GLN A 180 13.46 -8.53 -15.17
C GLN A 180 14.44 -7.46 -15.63
N LEU A 181 15.00 -6.68 -14.71
CA LEU A 181 16.05 -5.71 -14.98
C LEU A 181 17.44 -6.34 -15.20
N GLY A 182 17.59 -7.66 -14.99
CA GLY A 182 18.85 -8.39 -15.13
C GLY A 182 19.78 -8.32 -13.92
N TRP A 183 19.31 -7.76 -12.80
CA TRP A 183 20.12 -7.54 -11.59
C TRP A 183 20.03 -8.76 -10.67
N LEU A 184 20.57 -9.88 -11.14
CA LEU A 184 20.35 -11.22 -10.56
C LEU A 184 20.78 -11.32 -9.09
N GLY A 185 21.90 -10.71 -8.70
CA GLY A 185 22.36 -10.73 -7.30
C GLY A 185 21.40 -10.05 -6.32
N LEU A 186 20.79 -8.92 -6.72
CA LEU A 186 19.76 -8.27 -5.88
C LEU A 186 18.45 -9.06 -5.89
N ALA A 187 18.07 -9.63 -7.03
CA ALA A 187 16.89 -10.49 -7.12
C ALA A 187 16.98 -11.67 -6.14
N GLU A 188 18.13 -12.33 -6.11
CA GLU A 188 18.42 -13.43 -5.22
C GLU A 188 18.41 -12.99 -3.74
N HIS A 189 19.07 -11.88 -3.40
CA HIS A 189 19.10 -11.34 -2.05
C HIS A 189 17.69 -11.14 -1.47
N TRP A 190 16.81 -10.46 -2.21
CA TRP A 190 15.44 -10.22 -1.78
C TRP A 190 14.60 -11.49 -1.67
N LEU A 191 14.77 -12.44 -2.60
CA LEU A 191 14.04 -13.71 -2.56
C LEU A 191 14.53 -14.63 -1.45
N ARG A 192 15.83 -14.67 -1.14
CA ARG A 192 16.35 -15.40 0.04
C ARG A 192 15.85 -14.77 1.34
N GLY A 193 15.81 -13.45 1.44
CA GLY A 193 15.20 -12.76 2.58
C GLY A 193 13.72 -13.11 2.75
N ALA A 194 12.95 -13.11 1.66
CA ALA A 194 11.55 -13.50 1.68
C ALA A 194 11.37 -14.99 2.06
N ALA A 195 12.25 -15.88 1.59
CA ALA A 195 12.23 -17.30 1.92
C ALA A 195 12.57 -17.55 3.39
N ALA A 196 13.48 -16.76 3.97
CA ALA A 196 13.81 -16.84 5.40
C ALA A 196 12.63 -16.40 6.29
N LEU A 197 11.88 -15.37 5.88
CA LEU A 197 10.71 -14.89 6.61
C LEU A 197 9.49 -15.82 6.46
N ALA A 198 9.29 -16.41 5.28
CA ALA A 198 8.16 -17.30 5.00
C ALA A 198 8.61 -18.57 4.27
N PRO A 199 9.25 -19.53 4.97
CA PRO A 199 9.83 -20.72 4.35
C PRO A 199 8.79 -21.66 3.75
N ARG A 200 7.51 -21.55 4.14
CA ARG A 200 6.42 -22.39 3.61
C ARG A 200 5.73 -21.84 2.35
N ARG A 201 6.23 -20.73 1.79
CA ARG A 201 5.64 -20.11 0.60
C ARG A 201 6.28 -20.65 -0.67
N ALA A 202 5.62 -21.61 -1.33
CA ALA A 202 6.11 -22.24 -2.55
C ALA A 202 6.46 -21.25 -3.68
N ASP A 203 5.68 -20.17 -3.83
CA ASP A 203 5.92 -19.17 -4.89
C ASP A 203 7.28 -18.46 -4.74
N THR A 204 7.73 -18.22 -3.51
CA THR A 204 9.04 -17.59 -3.24
C THR A 204 10.17 -18.49 -3.70
N TRP A 205 10.14 -19.78 -3.31
CA TRP A 205 11.13 -20.77 -3.72
C TRP A 205 11.14 -21.00 -5.23
N ARG A 206 9.97 -21.01 -5.86
CA ARG A 206 9.84 -21.11 -7.32
C ARG A 206 10.52 -19.93 -8.02
N ARG A 207 10.32 -18.70 -7.53
CA ARG A 207 10.97 -17.50 -8.08
C ARG A 207 12.48 -17.52 -7.83
N LEU A 208 12.92 -17.95 -6.66
CA LEU A 208 14.34 -18.08 -6.34
C LEU A 208 15.04 -19.07 -7.29
N ALA A 209 14.42 -20.22 -7.57
CA ALA A 209 14.95 -21.20 -8.52
C ALA A 209 15.11 -20.60 -9.93
N LEU A 210 14.16 -19.77 -10.38
CA LEU A 210 14.26 -19.08 -11.67
C LEU A 210 15.44 -18.11 -11.72
N VAL A 211 15.66 -17.33 -10.66
CA VAL A 211 16.79 -16.40 -10.56
C VAL A 211 18.12 -17.16 -10.54
N LEU A 212 18.25 -18.20 -9.72
CA LEU A 212 19.48 -19.01 -9.61
C LEU A 212 19.83 -19.70 -10.93
N ARG A 213 18.81 -20.17 -11.67
CA ARG A 213 19.02 -20.73 -13.00
C ARG A 213 19.55 -19.68 -13.97
N ALA A 214 19.05 -18.45 -13.93
CA ALA A 214 19.55 -17.36 -14.76
C ALA A 214 20.95 -16.90 -14.33
N ALA A 215 21.29 -17.04 -13.05
CA ALA A 215 22.62 -16.76 -12.50
C ALA A 215 23.66 -17.87 -12.79
N ALA A 216 23.28 -18.90 -13.55
CA ALA A 216 24.11 -20.07 -13.85
C ALA A 216 24.55 -20.88 -12.62
N GLU A 217 23.71 -20.92 -11.57
CA GLU A 217 23.88 -21.78 -10.39
C GLU A 217 22.87 -22.95 -10.38
N PRO A 218 23.09 -24.00 -11.19
CA PRO A 218 22.09 -25.05 -11.43
C PRO A 218 21.81 -25.92 -10.21
N LEU A 219 22.80 -26.17 -9.35
CA LEU A 219 22.62 -26.98 -8.13
C LEU A 219 21.70 -26.27 -7.13
N ALA A 220 22.01 -25.01 -6.80
CA ALA A 220 21.17 -24.20 -5.92
C ALA A 220 19.76 -23.98 -6.49
N ALA A 221 19.64 -23.84 -7.83
CA ALA A 221 18.34 -23.76 -8.49
C ALA A 221 17.51 -25.06 -8.33
N ALA A 222 18.16 -26.23 -8.42
CA ALA A 222 17.49 -27.52 -8.21
C ALA A 222 16.99 -27.67 -6.77
N ASP A 223 17.79 -27.28 -5.78
CA ASP A 223 17.39 -27.31 -4.36
C ASP A 223 16.20 -26.40 -4.09
N ALA A 224 16.23 -25.17 -4.62
CA ALA A 224 15.12 -24.23 -4.50
C ALA A 224 13.85 -24.73 -5.20
N ALA A 225 13.97 -25.37 -6.36
CA ALA A 225 12.85 -25.97 -7.06
C ALA A 225 12.26 -27.17 -6.28
N ALA A 226 13.11 -28.01 -5.70
CA ALA A 226 12.70 -29.12 -4.85
C ALA A 226 11.94 -28.62 -3.61
N ALA A 227 12.43 -27.56 -2.96
CA ALA A 227 11.73 -26.91 -1.85
C ALA A 227 10.36 -26.38 -2.26
N ALA A 228 10.24 -25.75 -3.44
CA ALA A 228 8.94 -25.29 -3.95
C ALA A 228 7.96 -26.44 -4.17
N LEU A 229 8.42 -27.56 -4.74
CA LEU A 229 7.60 -28.74 -5.02
C LEU A 229 7.13 -29.43 -3.74
N ALA A 230 8.00 -29.56 -2.74
CA ALA A 230 7.66 -30.15 -1.45
C ALA A 230 6.55 -29.39 -0.70
N LEU A 231 6.37 -28.10 -1.02
CA LEU A 231 5.36 -27.23 -0.42
C LEU A 231 4.05 -27.18 -1.22
N MET A 232 4.02 -27.72 -2.45
CA MET A 232 2.76 -27.83 -3.18
C MET A 232 1.93 -28.96 -2.57
N PRO A 233 0.64 -28.75 -2.26
CA PRO A 233 -0.22 -29.83 -1.80
C PRO A 233 -0.26 -30.89 -2.90
N HIS A 234 0.18 -32.11 -2.59
CA HIS A 234 -0.01 -33.27 -3.45
C HIS A 234 -1.51 -33.41 -3.73
N GLU A 235 -1.88 -33.42 -5.02
CA GLU A 235 -3.16 -34.01 -5.44
C GLU A 235 -3.24 -35.41 -4.80
N PRO A 236 -4.30 -35.74 -4.03
CA PRO A 236 -4.42 -37.08 -3.49
C PRO A 236 -4.44 -38.04 -4.68
N ALA A 237 -3.51 -39.00 -4.70
CA ALA A 237 -3.46 -40.03 -5.71
C ALA A 237 -4.86 -40.68 -5.80
N LEU A 238 -5.51 -40.52 -6.94
CA LEU A 238 -6.79 -41.16 -7.23
C LEU A 238 -6.61 -42.67 -6.96
N PRO A 239 -7.42 -43.29 -6.09
CA PRO A 239 -7.32 -44.72 -5.85
C PRO A 239 -7.53 -45.47 -7.18
N PRO A 240 -6.81 -46.57 -7.43
CA PRO A 240 -6.96 -47.32 -8.67
C PRO A 240 -8.41 -47.80 -8.85
N PRO A 241 -8.93 -47.84 -10.08
CA PRO A 241 -10.28 -48.31 -10.34
C PRO A 241 -10.44 -49.75 -9.87
N LEU A 242 -11.53 -50.02 -9.16
CA LEU A 242 -11.95 -51.35 -8.70
C LEU A 242 -12.28 -52.27 -9.88
#